data_AF-A0A7C6B2E3-F1
#
_entry.id   AF-A0A7C6B2E3-F1
#
_cell.length_a   1.000
_cell.length_b   1.000
_cell.length_c   1.000
_cell.angle_alpha   90.00
_cell.angle_beta   90.00
_cell.angle_gamma   90.00
#
_symmetry.space_group_name_H-M   'P 1'
#
loop_
_entity.id
_entity.type
_entity.pdbx_description
1 polymer ?
#
loop_
_entity_poly.entity_id
_entity_poly.type
_entity_poly.pdbx_seq_one_letter_code
_entity_poly.pdbx_strand_id
1 'polypeptide(L)'
;MLRIRSFPLPVQRAEIASRELRDHMGQYLLLDGRLMGVYRVSRKREAAGSLQELKEGFRILEQSKARVAIEVPPGALQGEGELVLAAAFCYRYPDIFSPAVLQFQRELYEKYRDVPLDGVMKDEWGFPPVYTQGGREGDFWFSKTMAAEYAKAGGGDLLRDCVLMAQGAGGSYEQRIAAVNRYMRLILERNAKIERAFYDDVKQIFGPQAFLVVHATWGFMPIGDAVKNGYVWWWAPRDYGQTDEFWPLPIRTSLAKKMGGPVWYNQFYHRDVEPYYREVWRDAAAGGRVNFLPYPRELWRDRTLMRAESRIRLLNYVSRTPLDCPVAVVFGHAAALNWVGPHFGDLGVDFAEQLWKLGSRADVIPSTEVESGALKISEDGWVSYGAQRYRALVFLNPEYEPDATFDFLRRAAASKTMLFLRGRRNFSFDGRPADNPRVPGASVDPSPERVAQFLYNWHSPREWPADLAWLTDGTCILARGARNPAGDPIDESFYCGPTKVSVKAVGVFAIKLSPSGELESLAGSEIKQVEAGKFRLEL
;
A
#
# COMPACT_ATOMS: atom_id res chain seq x y z
N MET A 1 -21.35 -2.33 -9.93
CA MET A 1 -20.47 -3.48 -10.23
C MET A 1 -20.92 -4.14 -11.52
N LEU A 2 -20.05 -4.19 -12.51
CA LEU A 2 -20.19 -5.02 -13.71
C LEU A 2 -19.70 -6.44 -13.38
N ARG A 3 -20.47 -7.45 -13.75
CA ARG A 3 -20.15 -8.87 -13.57
C ARG A 3 -20.18 -9.57 -14.92
N ILE A 4 -19.14 -10.34 -15.21
CA ILE A 4 -18.95 -11.06 -16.47
C ILE A 4 -18.87 -12.55 -16.17
N ARG A 5 -19.75 -13.35 -16.79
CA ARG A 5 -19.77 -14.81 -16.62
C ARG A 5 -19.89 -15.51 -17.96
N SER A 6 -19.25 -16.66 -18.06
CA SER A 6 -19.21 -17.49 -19.27
C SER A 6 -20.01 -18.76 -19.06
N PHE A 7 -20.72 -19.19 -20.09
CA PHE A 7 -21.57 -20.37 -20.11
C PHE A 7 -21.22 -21.21 -21.33
N PRO A 8 -20.91 -22.51 -21.18
CA PRO A 8 -20.61 -23.37 -22.31
C PRO A 8 -21.83 -23.51 -23.22
N LEU A 9 -21.61 -23.47 -24.54
CA LEU A 9 -22.67 -23.77 -25.52
C LEU A 9 -22.77 -25.29 -25.76
N PRO A 10 -23.99 -25.83 -25.98
CA PRO A 10 -25.27 -25.12 -25.99
C PRO A 10 -25.74 -24.76 -24.57
N VAL A 11 -26.35 -23.58 -24.41
CA VAL A 11 -26.97 -23.12 -23.17
C VAL A 11 -28.40 -22.72 -23.47
N GLN A 12 -29.34 -23.08 -22.60
CA GLN A 12 -30.76 -22.66 -22.72
C GLN A 12 -31.08 -21.48 -21.81
N ARG A 13 -30.35 -21.35 -20.70
CA ARG A 13 -30.51 -20.27 -19.72
C ARG A 13 -29.15 -19.85 -19.17
N ALA A 14 -28.89 -18.56 -19.19
CA ALA A 14 -27.69 -17.95 -18.62
C ALA A 14 -28.10 -16.86 -17.64
N GLU A 15 -27.55 -16.88 -16.43
CA GLU A 15 -27.91 -15.94 -15.39
C GLU A 15 -26.73 -15.52 -14.51
N ILE A 16 -26.78 -14.27 -14.08
CA ILE A 16 -25.83 -13.69 -13.14
C ILE A 16 -26.63 -13.13 -11.97
N ALA A 17 -26.37 -13.63 -10.76
CA ALA A 17 -26.91 -13.04 -9.55
C ALA A 17 -26.13 -11.77 -9.18
N SER A 18 -26.76 -10.85 -8.45
CA SER A 18 -26.06 -9.78 -7.74
C SER A 18 -25.17 -10.36 -6.64
N ARG A 19 -24.31 -9.53 -6.08
CA ARG A 19 -23.52 -9.89 -4.89
C ARG A 19 -23.93 -9.01 -3.71
N GLU A 20 -24.18 -9.62 -2.57
CA GLU A 20 -24.27 -8.84 -1.34
C GLU A 20 -22.88 -8.42 -0.91
N LEU A 21 -22.68 -7.13 -0.75
CA LEU A 21 -21.42 -6.55 -0.25
C LEU A 21 -21.66 -6.00 1.14
N ARG A 22 -20.69 -6.22 2.01
CA ARG A 22 -20.68 -5.73 3.38
C ARG A 22 -19.24 -5.49 3.82
N ASP A 23 -19.09 -4.59 4.77
CA ASP A 23 -17.87 -4.42 5.56
C ASP A 23 -18.24 -4.00 6.98
N HIS A 24 -17.27 -3.52 7.73
CA HIS A 24 -17.49 -3.06 9.10
C HIS A 24 -18.35 -1.78 9.16
N MET A 25 -18.52 -1.05 8.05
CA MET A 25 -19.40 0.12 7.93
C MET A 25 -20.85 -0.25 7.60
N GLY A 26 -21.10 -1.51 7.22
CA GLY A 26 -22.43 -2.08 7.05
C GLY A 26 -22.65 -2.71 5.67
N GLN A 27 -23.92 -2.85 5.30
CA GLN A 27 -24.33 -3.46 4.04
C GLN A 27 -24.45 -2.40 2.93
N TYR A 28 -23.90 -2.70 1.75
CA TYR A 28 -24.09 -1.88 0.56
C TYR A 28 -25.41 -2.24 -0.11
N LEU A 29 -26.38 -1.32 -0.06
CA LEU A 29 -27.72 -1.55 -0.59
C LEU A 29 -27.72 -1.68 -2.12
N LEU A 30 -28.24 -2.80 -2.63
CA LEU A 30 -28.51 -3.01 -4.06
C LEU A 30 -29.76 -2.24 -4.51
N LEU A 31 -29.64 -1.54 -5.62
CA LEU A 31 -30.70 -0.70 -6.18
C LEU A 31 -31.34 -1.33 -7.43
N ASP A 32 -30.52 -1.86 -8.34
CA ASP A 32 -30.99 -2.36 -9.64
C ASP A 32 -29.97 -3.31 -10.27
N GLY A 33 -30.38 -4.09 -11.26
CA GLY A 33 -29.52 -4.98 -12.07
C GLY A 33 -29.95 -4.98 -13.52
N ARG A 34 -28.99 -4.82 -14.44
CA ARG A 34 -29.25 -4.64 -15.87
C ARG A 34 -28.33 -5.48 -16.73
N LEU A 35 -28.86 -5.95 -17.85
CA LEU A 35 -28.08 -6.57 -18.91
C LEU A 35 -27.27 -5.48 -19.64
N MET A 36 -25.96 -5.67 -19.71
CA MET A 36 -25.05 -4.75 -20.37
C MET A 36 -24.59 -5.27 -21.73
N GLY A 37 -24.40 -6.58 -21.87
CA GLY A 37 -23.99 -7.20 -23.12
C GLY A 37 -24.14 -8.71 -23.09
N VAL A 38 -24.36 -9.28 -24.27
CA VAL A 38 -24.35 -10.72 -24.52
C VAL A 38 -23.36 -10.95 -25.65
N TYR A 39 -22.41 -11.86 -25.45
CA TYR A 39 -21.36 -12.13 -26.42
C TYR A 39 -21.25 -13.61 -26.69
N ARG A 40 -20.97 -13.96 -27.94
CA ARG A 40 -20.53 -15.29 -28.32
C ARG A 40 -19.01 -15.28 -28.42
N VAL A 41 -18.38 -16.23 -27.75
CA VAL A 41 -16.93 -16.46 -27.78
C VAL A 41 -16.64 -17.77 -28.52
N SER A 42 -15.81 -17.69 -29.56
CA SER A 42 -15.34 -18.89 -30.26
C SER A 42 -14.35 -19.71 -29.41
N ARG A 43 -14.17 -21.00 -29.73
CA ARG A 43 -13.21 -21.89 -29.04
C ARG A 43 -11.79 -21.31 -28.95
N LYS A 44 -11.34 -20.60 -30.00
CA LYS A 44 -10.09 -19.81 -29.98
C LYS A 44 -10.40 -18.42 -29.45
N ARG A 45 -10.02 -18.14 -28.20
CA ARG A 45 -10.32 -16.86 -27.51
C ARG A 45 -9.41 -15.71 -27.97
N GLU A 46 -8.16 -16.01 -28.27
CA GLU A 46 -7.10 -15.02 -28.55
C GLU A 46 -7.11 -14.59 -30.03
N ALA A 47 -8.15 -13.86 -30.43
CA ALA A 47 -8.24 -13.22 -31.74
C ALA A 47 -9.26 -12.08 -31.70
N ALA A 48 -9.04 -11.01 -32.46
CA ALA A 48 -9.99 -9.88 -32.54
C ALA A 48 -11.40 -10.32 -32.98
N GLY A 49 -11.50 -11.34 -33.82
CA GLY A 49 -12.77 -11.92 -34.30
C GLY A 49 -13.39 -12.98 -33.38
N SER A 50 -12.77 -13.30 -32.24
CA SER A 50 -13.26 -14.36 -31.36
C SER A 50 -14.48 -13.97 -30.53
N LEU A 51 -14.74 -12.66 -30.39
CA LEU A 51 -15.80 -12.10 -29.58
C LEU A 51 -16.83 -11.39 -30.46
N GLN A 52 -17.98 -12.01 -30.64
CA GLN A 52 -19.11 -11.44 -31.35
C GLN A 52 -20.15 -10.95 -30.35
N GLU A 53 -20.57 -9.69 -30.43
CA GLU A 53 -21.70 -9.23 -29.65
C GLU A 53 -23.01 -9.70 -30.29
N LEU A 54 -23.90 -10.26 -29.47
CA LEU A 54 -25.22 -10.70 -29.89
C LEU A 54 -26.24 -9.61 -29.56
N LYS A 55 -27.01 -9.22 -30.58
CA LYS A 55 -28.16 -8.31 -30.42
C LYS A 55 -29.50 -9.04 -30.42
N GLU A 56 -29.50 -10.28 -30.90
CA GLU A 56 -30.66 -11.15 -31.06
C GLU A 56 -30.29 -12.61 -30.75
N GLY A 57 -31.25 -13.53 -30.83
CA GLY A 57 -31.02 -14.95 -30.51
C GLY A 57 -31.09 -15.29 -29.01
N PHE A 58 -31.58 -14.36 -28.19
CA PHE A 58 -31.90 -14.56 -26.78
C PHE A 58 -33.11 -13.72 -26.37
N ARG A 59 -33.72 -14.04 -25.24
CA ARG A 59 -34.79 -13.27 -24.59
C ARG A 59 -34.38 -12.91 -23.18
N ILE A 60 -34.64 -11.68 -22.77
CA ILE A 60 -34.42 -11.27 -21.37
C ILE A 60 -35.54 -11.84 -20.51
N LEU A 61 -35.17 -12.67 -19.54
CA LEU A 61 -36.12 -13.23 -18.56
C LEU A 61 -36.23 -12.34 -17.33
N GLU A 62 -35.12 -11.77 -16.88
CA GLU A 62 -35.09 -10.95 -15.68
C GLU A 62 -34.01 -9.87 -15.75
N GLN A 63 -34.36 -8.69 -15.25
CA GLN A 63 -33.44 -7.61 -14.88
C GLN A 63 -33.93 -7.03 -13.56
N SER A 64 -33.30 -7.45 -12.48
CA SER A 64 -33.65 -7.04 -11.12
C SER A 64 -32.39 -6.78 -10.31
N LYS A 65 -32.55 -6.10 -9.17
CA LYS A 65 -31.46 -5.91 -8.20
C LYS A 65 -30.82 -7.21 -7.71
N ALA A 66 -31.52 -8.35 -7.82
CA ALA A 66 -31.05 -9.65 -7.36
C ALA A 66 -30.42 -10.48 -8.48
N ARG A 67 -30.87 -10.32 -9.74
CA ARG A 67 -30.46 -11.18 -10.85
C ARG A 67 -30.68 -10.54 -12.20
N VAL A 68 -29.80 -10.89 -13.14
CA VAL A 68 -30.01 -10.70 -14.59
C VAL A 68 -29.98 -12.07 -15.24
N ALA A 69 -31.02 -12.41 -16.01
CA ALA A 69 -31.15 -13.71 -16.64
C ALA A 69 -31.67 -13.58 -18.08
N ILE A 70 -31.14 -14.44 -18.96
CA ILE A 70 -31.59 -14.57 -20.34
C ILE A 70 -31.92 -16.04 -20.66
N GLU A 71 -32.86 -16.22 -21.58
CA GLU A 71 -33.17 -17.47 -22.25
C GLU A 71 -32.54 -17.46 -23.65
N VAL A 72 -31.92 -18.57 -24.03
CA VAL A 72 -31.46 -18.80 -25.40
C VAL A 72 -32.37 -19.86 -26.00
N PRO A 73 -33.23 -19.52 -26.98
CA PRO A 73 -34.14 -20.48 -27.59
C PRO A 73 -33.38 -21.69 -28.17
N PRO A 74 -33.96 -22.90 -28.11
CA PRO A 74 -33.36 -24.08 -28.71
C PRO A 74 -32.97 -23.84 -30.18
N GLY A 75 -31.72 -24.11 -30.51
CA GLY A 75 -31.18 -23.94 -31.86
C GLY A 75 -30.80 -22.51 -32.25
N ALA A 76 -31.05 -21.49 -31.42
CA ALA A 76 -30.65 -20.10 -31.72
C ALA A 76 -29.13 -19.91 -31.71
N LEU A 77 -28.43 -20.60 -30.79
CA LEU A 77 -26.98 -20.61 -30.71
C LEU A 77 -26.49 -22.06 -30.73
N GLN A 78 -26.08 -22.52 -31.91
CA GLN A 78 -25.50 -23.86 -32.13
C GLN A 78 -23.99 -23.80 -32.33
N GLY A 79 -23.32 -24.93 -32.08
CA GLY A 79 -21.88 -25.11 -32.25
C GLY A 79 -21.10 -24.96 -30.95
N GLU A 80 -19.80 -25.21 -31.05
CA GLU A 80 -18.88 -25.14 -29.91
C GLU A 80 -18.50 -23.69 -29.57
N GLY A 81 -18.24 -23.43 -28.29
CA GLY A 81 -17.85 -22.11 -27.79
C GLY A 81 -18.55 -21.77 -26.47
N GLU A 82 -18.59 -20.49 -26.14
CA GLU A 82 -19.21 -19.99 -24.92
C GLU A 82 -20.10 -18.78 -25.19
N LEU A 83 -21.13 -18.63 -24.37
CA LEU A 83 -21.89 -17.41 -24.21
C LEU A 83 -21.31 -16.64 -23.03
N VAL A 84 -20.90 -15.40 -23.23
CA VAL A 84 -20.48 -14.49 -22.17
C VAL A 84 -21.60 -13.49 -21.90
N LEU A 85 -22.07 -13.45 -20.67
CA LEU A 85 -23.06 -12.49 -20.19
C LEU A 85 -22.35 -11.41 -19.39
N ALA A 86 -22.66 -10.14 -19.66
CA ALA A 86 -22.22 -9.00 -18.88
C ALA A 86 -23.42 -8.30 -18.24
N ALA A 87 -23.46 -8.23 -16.91
CA ALA A 87 -24.55 -7.65 -16.14
C ALA A 87 -24.03 -6.60 -15.15
N ALA A 88 -24.68 -5.44 -15.05
CA ALA A 88 -24.32 -4.41 -14.08
C ALA A 88 -25.33 -4.33 -12.95
N PHE A 89 -24.84 -4.35 -11.71
CA PHE A 89 -25.61 -4.17 -10.49
C PHE A 89 -25.26 -2.83 -9.83
N CYS A 90 -26.27 -2.00 -9.60
CA CYS A 90 -26.13 -0.69 -8.99
C CYS A 90 -26.20 -0.80 -7.47
N TYR A 91 -25.21 -0.23 -6.78
CA TYR A 91 -25.19 -0.13 -5.32
C TYR A 91 -25.42 1.32 -4.93
N ARG A 92 -26.04 1.55 -3.76
CA ARG A 92 -26.15 2.86 -3.14
C ARG A 92 -24.79 3.29 -2.59
N TYR A 93 -23.91 3.68 -3.49
CA TYR A 93 -22.55 4.12 -3.22
C TYR A 93 -22.16 5.17 -4.27
N PRO A 94 -21.37 6.21 -3.93
CA PRO A 94 -20.95 7.21 -4.91
C PRO A 94 -20.20 6.57 -6.08
N ASP A 95 -20.50 7.01 -7.31
CA ASP A 95 -19.63 6.73 -8.45
C ASP A 95 -18.29 7.44 -8.22
N ILE A 96 -17.25 6.68 -7.87
CA ILE A 96 -15.91 7.22 -7.56
C ILE A 96 -15.38 8.10 -8.69
N PHE A 97 -15.69 7.79 -9.95
CA PHE A 97 -15.24 8.57 -11.11
C PHE A 97 -16.10 9.80 -11.37
N SER A 98 -17.27 9.94 -10.74
CA SER A 98 -18.14 11.10 -10.91
C SER A 98 -17.43 12.39 -10.49
N PRO A 99 -17.50 13.47 -11.29
CA PRO A 99 -16.91 14.75 -10.91
C PRO A 99 -17.55 15.31 -9.62
N ALA A 100 -18.79 14.92 -9.31
CA ALA A 100 -19.52 15.40 -8.14
C ALA A 100 -18.93 14.91 -6.80
N VAL A 101 -18.11 13.86 -6.78
CA VAL A 101 -17.53 13.31 -5.53
C VAL A 101 -16.68 14.35 -4.81
N LEU A 102 -15.84 15.08 -5.56
CA LEU A 102 -14.94 16.08 -4.97
C LEU A 102 -15.73 17.28 -4.42
N GLN A 103 -16.72 17.74 -5.19
CA GLN A 103 -17.60 18.83 -4.77
C GLN A 103 -18.41 18.43 -3.52
N PHE A 104 -19.02 17.25 -3.52
CA PHE A 104 -19.77 16.74 -2.38
C PHE A 104 -18.91 16.67 -1.12
N GLN A 105 -17.69 16.16 -1.25
CA GLN A 105 -16.74 16.07 -0.14
C GLN A 105 -16.44 17.46 0.43
N ARG A 106 -16.11 18.44 -0.43
CA ARG A 106 -15.84 19.81 -0.01
C ARG A 106 -17.05 20.46 0.67
N GLU A 107 -18.22 20.38 0.04
CA GLU A 107 -19.47 20.93 0.58
C GLU A 107 -19.84 20.32 1.94
N LEU A 108 -19.49 19.04 2.18
CA LEU A 108 -19.66 18.43 3.48
C LEU A 108 -18.79 19.11 4.53
N TYR A 109 -17.50 19.35 4.24
CA TYR A 109 -16.59 20.03 5.18
C TYR A 109 -16.98 21.47 5.44
N GLU A 110 -17.42 22.19 4.40
CA GLU A 110 -17.87 23.59 4.52
C GLU A 110 -19.03 23.74 5.52
N LYS A 111 -19.92 22.74 5.62
CA LYS A 111 -21.02 22.75 6.61
C LYS A 111 -20.55 22.70 8.05
N TYR A 112 -19.33 22.22 8.30
CA TYR A 112 -18.73 22.13 9.62
C TYR A 112 -17.68 23.20 9.87
N ARG A 113 -17.46 24.16 8.95
CA ARG A 113 -16.39 25.17 9.02
C ARG A 113 -16.35 25.91 10.37
N ASP A 114 -17.52 26.25 10.91
CA ASP A 114 -17.63 27.02 12.14
C ASP A 114 -17.60 26.14 13.42
N VAL A 115 -17.46 24.82 13.27
CA VAL A 115 -17.28 23.89 14.38
C VAL A 115 -15.79 23.83 14.72
N PRO A 116 -15.39 24.00 15.99
CA PRO A 116 -13.98 23.97 16.42
C PRO A 116 -13.45 22.53 16.44
N LEU A 117 -13.33 21.92 15.26
CA LEU A 117 -12.76 20.59 15.08
C LEU A 117 -11.24 20.68 15.02
N ASP A 118 -10.55 19.79 15.75
CA ASP A 118 -9.09 19.69 15.71
C ASP A 118 -8.58 18.98 14.45
N GLY A 119 -9.46 18.39 13.64
CA GLY A 119 -9.09 17.55 12.51
C GLY A 119 -10.25 16.82 11.84
N VAL A 120 -9.92 16.04 10.81
CA VAL A 120 -10.88 15.21 10.06
C VAL A 120 -10.29 13.83 9.83
N MET A 121 -11.14 12.80 9.97
CA MET A 121 -10.79 11.41 9.69
C MET A 121 -11.44 10.92 8.41
N LYS A 122 -10.70 10.11 7.64
CA LYS A 122 -11.24 9.40 6.47
C LYS A 122 -10.63 8.01 6.42
N ASP A 123 -11.51 7.03 6.57
CA ASP A 123 -11.14 5.63 6.76
C ASP A 123 -11.31 4.85 5.45
N GLU A 124 -10.29 4.06 5.10
CA GLU A 124 -10.29 3.03 4.04
C GLU A 124 -10.98 3.42 2.73
N TRP A 125 -10.69 4.62 2.21
CA TRP A 125 -11.36 5.09 1.00
C TRP A 125 -11.02 4.22 -0.23
N GLY A 126 -12.03 4.00 -1.06
CA GLY A 126 -11.93 3.26 -2.30
C GLY A 126 -13.27 2.63 -2.65
N PHE A 127 -13.28 1.76 -3.65
CA PHE A 127 -14.49 1.06 -4.00
C PHE A 127 -15.01 0.17 -2.85
N PRO A 128 -16.32 -0.15 -2.85
CA PRO A 128 -16.85 -1.15 -1.93
C PRO A 128 -16.06 -2.46 -2.03
N PRO A 129 -15.86 -3.16 -0.91
CA PRO A 129 -14.94 -4.25 -0.86
C PRO A 129 -15.45 -5.48 -1.59
N VAL A 130 -14.60 -5.98 -2.47
CA VAL A 130 -14.72 -7.29 -3.11
C VAL A 130 -13.73 -8.31 -2.52
N TYR A 131 -13.00 -7.90 -1.48
CA TYR A 131 -11.94 -8.66 -0.81
C TYR A 131 -10.88 -9.08 -1.84
N THR A 132 -10.62 -10.38 -1.99
CA THR A 132 -9.64 -10.90 -2.95
C THR A 132 -10.22 -11.16 -4.34
N GLN A 133 -11.52 -10.90 -4.52
CA GLN A 133 -12.25 -11.10 -5.76
C GLN A 133 -12.23 -9.79 -6.57
N GLY A 134 -12.19 -9.86 -7.89
CA GLY A 134 -12.06 -8.65 -8.71
C GLY A 134 -12.07 -8.95 -10.20
N GLY A 135 -11.34 -8.15 -10.98
CA GLY A 135 -11.34 -8.24 -12.44
C GLY A 135 -10.94 -9.63 -12.98
N ARG A 136 -10.09 -10.37 -12.24
CA ARG A 136 -9.75 -11.77 -12.55
C ARG A 136 -10.97 -12.70 -12.57
N GLU A 137 -11.94 -12.47 -11.68
CA GLU A 137 -13.18 -13.24 -11.58
C GLU A 137 -14.32 -12.65 -12.42
N GLY A 138 -14.03 -11.60 -13.19
CA GLY A 138 -15.02 -10.90 -14.01
C GLY A 138 -15.87 -9.90 -13.23
N ASP A 139 -15.48 -9.49 -12.02
CA ASP A 139 -16.20 -8.49 -11.23
C ASP A 139 -15.42 -7.16 -11.28
N PHE A 140 -16.03 -6.13 -11.86
CA PHE A 140 -15.42 -4.82 -12.08
C PHE A 140 -16.28 -3.70 -11.49
N TRP A 141 -15.62 -2.66 -10.98
CA TRP A 141 -16.30 -1.38 -10.82
C TRP A 141 -16.41 -0.69 -12.17
N PHE A 142 -17.59 -0.14 -12.44
CA PHE A 142 -17.96 0.38 -13.75
C PHE A 142 -18.96 1.53 -13.58
N SER A 143 -18.73 2.59 -14.34
CA SER A 143 -19.66 3.68 -14.55
C SER A 143 -19.42 4.30 -15.92
N LYS A 144 -20.38 5.08 -16.43
CA LYS A 144 -20.20 5.81 -17.69
C LYS A 144 -19.03 6.80 -17.60
N THR A 145 -18.85 7.43 -16.44
CA THR A 145 -17.75 8.35 -16.18
C THR A 145 -16.41 7.62 -16.21
N MET A 146 -16.32 6.45 -15.57
CA MET A 146 -15.12 5.61 -15.63
C MET A 146 -14.81 5.15 -17.06
N ALA A 147 -15.81 4.76 -17.84
CA ALA A 147 -15.64 4.38 -19.24
C ALA A 147 -15.08 5.53 -20.10
N ALA A 148 -15.55 6.76 -19.85
CA ALA A 148 -15.04 7.95 -20.55
C ALA A 148 -13.57 8.25 -20.18
N GLU A 149 -13.20 8.18 -18.90
CA GLU A 149 -11.81 8.35 -18.48
C GLU A 149 -10.90 7.21 -18.98
N TYR A 150 -11.43 5.99 -19.04
CA TYR A 150 -10.73 4.85 -19.62
C TYR A 150 -10.39 5.07 -21.09
N ALA A 151 -11.36 5.54 -21.89
CA ALA A 151 -11.14 5.89 -23.29
C ALA A 151 -10.10 7.02 -23.45
N LYS A 152 -10.16 8.07 -22.62
CA LYS A 152 -9.17 9.17 -22.62
C LYS A 152 -7.75 8.70 -22.31
N ALA A 153 -7.60 7.70 -21.44
CA ALA A 153 -6.32 7.09 -21.12
C ALA A 153 -5.79 6.16 -22.24
N GLY A 154 -6.44 6.12 -23.41
CA GLY A 154 -6.09 5.27 -24.55
C GLY A 154 -6.69 3.87 -24.49
N GLY A 155 -7.68 3.64 -23.63
CA GLY A 155 -8.47 2.42 -23.59
C GLY A 155 -9.50 2.35 -24.71
N GLY A 156 -10.02 1.15 -24.99
CA GLY A 156 -11.12 0.95 -25.93
C GLY A 156 -12.49 1.19 -25.29
N ASP A 157 -13.46 0.39 -25.72
CA ASP A 157 -14.74 0.30 -25.04
C ASP A 157 -14.58 -0.48 -23.72
N LEU A 158 -14.76 0.19 -22.58
CA LEU A 158 -14.51 -0.40 -21.26
C LEU A 158 -15.31 -1.69 -21.02
N LEU A 159 -16.55 -1.80 -21.53
CA LEU A 159 -17.35 -3.02 -21.35
C LEU A 159 -16.73 -4.21 -22.10
N ARG A 160 -16.36 -4.02 -23.37
CA ARG A 160 -15.65 -5.03 -24.16
C ARG A 160 -14.28 -5.35 -23.56
N ASP A 161 -13.55 -4.34 -23.11
CA ASP A 161 -12.23 -4.53 -22.49
C ASP A 161 -12.35 -5.25 -21.13
N CYS A 162 -13.44 -5.08 -20.38
CA CYS A 162 -13.70 -5.93 -19.20
C CYS A 162 -13.89 -7.41 -19.58
N VAL A 163 -14.52 -7.71 -20.74
CA VAL A 163 -14.60 -9.09 -21.26
C VAL A 163 -13.20 -9.61 -21.62
N LEU A 164 -12.39 -8.80 -22.31
CA LEU A 164 -11.00 -9.15 -22.62
C LEU A 164 -10.19 -9.42 -21.35
N MET A 165 -10.24 -8.51 -20.38
CA MET A 165 -9.50 -8.59 -19.13
C MET A 165 -9.86 -9.83 -18.30
N ALA A 166 -11.14 -10.21 -18.24
CA ALA A 166 -11.61 -11.37 -17.50
C ALA A 166 -11.41 -12.70 -18.26
N GLN A 167 -11.77 -12.74 -19.54
CA GLN A 167 -11.94 -13.96 -20.31
C GLN A 167 -10.84 -14.22 -21.35
N GLY A 168 -9.98 -13.23 -21.62
CA GLY A 168 -8.99 -13.30 -22.70
C GLY A 168 -9.62 -13.38 -24.09
N ALA A 169 -10.87 -12.93 -24.25
CA ALA A 169 -11.62 -13.01 -25.50
C ALA A 169 -11.75 -11.64 -26.18
N GLY A 170 -11.74 -11.62 -27.51
CA GLY A 170 -11.93 -10.41 -28.31
C GLY A 170 -10.66 -9.57 -28.53
N GLY A 171 -9.49 -10.07 -28.12
CA GLY A 171 -8.21 -9.39 -28.25
C GLY A 171 -7.03 -10.33 -28.06
N SER A 172 -5.84 -9.80 -28.35
CA SER A 172 -4.56 -10.46 -28.10
C SER A 172 -4.18 -10.42 -26.61
N TYR A 173 -3.18 -11.24 -26.23
CA TYR A 173 -2.63 -11.25 -24.89
C TYR A 173 -2.01 -9.89 -24.50
N GLU A 174 -1.32 -9.26 -25.45
CA GLU A 174 -0.74 -7.93 -25.36
C GLU A 174 -1.80 -6.86 -25.05
N GLN A 175 -2.90 -6.87 -25.80
CA GLN A 175 -4.02 -5.95 -25.55
C GLN A 175 -4.64 -6.19 -24.17
N ARG A 176 -4.71 -7.45 -23.72
CA ARG A 176 -5.22 -7.77 -22.38
C ARG A 176 -4.32 -7.21 -21.28
N ILE A 177 -3.00 -7.35 -21.40
CA ILE A 177 -2.03 -6.75 -20.47
C ILE A 177 -2.25 -5.24 -20.38
N ALA A 178 -2.27 -4.56 -21.53
CA ALA A 178 -2.44 -3.11 -21.62
C ALA A 178 -3.77 -2.66 -20.98
N ALA A 179 -4.84 -3.40 -21.22
CA ALA A 179 -6.17 -3.10 -20.68
C ALA A 179 -6.18 -3.17 -19.15
N VAL A 180 -5.57 -4.21 -18.56
CA VAL A 180 -5.46 -4.36 -17.10
C VAL A 180 -4.60 -3.27 -16.49
N ASN A 181 -3.41 -3.01 -17.05
CA ASN A 181 -2.51 -1.96 -16.58
C ASN A 181 -3.20 -0.60 -16.54
N ARG A 182 -3.88 -0.22 -17.64
CA ARG A 182 -4.63 1.03 -17.74
C ARG A 182 -5.79 1.11 -16.75
N TYR A 183 -6.57 0.03 -16.63
CA TYR A 183 -7.70 -0.03 -15.68
C TYR A 183 -7.22 0.21 -14.25
N MET A 184 -6.16 -0.47 -13.81
CA MET A 184 -5.64 -0.34 -12.45
C MET A 184 -4.95 1.00 -12.21
N ARG A 185 -4.27 1.54 -13.22
CA ARG A 185 -3.69 2.89 -13.14
C ARG A 185 -4.75 3.96 -12.91
N LEU A 186 -5.88 3.88 -13.61
CA LEU A 186 -7.00 4.82 -13.41
C LEU A 186 -7.60 4.71 -12.01
N ILE A 187 -7.70 3.51 -11.44
CA ILE A 187 -8.17 3.32 -10.06
C ILE A 187 -7.22 4.03 -9.08
N LEU A 188 -5.91 3.82 -9.21
CA LEU A 188 -4.89 4.48 -8.38
C LEU A 188 -4.98 6.01 -8.51
N GLU A 189 -4.89 6.53 -9.73
CA GLU A 189 -4.87 7.98 -9.99
C GLU A 189 -6.15 8.66 -9.50
N ARG A 190 -7.32 8.04 -9.71
CA ARG A 190 -8.58 8.62 -9.29
C ARG A 190 -8.69 8.66 -7.77
N ASN A 191 -8.32 7.60 -7.07
CA ASN A 191 -8.35 7.59 -5.61
C ASN A 191 -7.32 8.58 -5.05
N ALA A 192 -6.12 8.66 -5.63
CA ALA A 192 -5.11 9.64 -5.22
C ALA A 192 -5.61 11.08 -5.37
N LYS A 193 -6.33 11.39 -6.46
CA LYS A 193 -6.96 12.70 -6.66
C LYS A 193 -7.98 13.02 -5.56
N ILE A 194 -8.79 12.04 -5.16
CA ILE A 194 -9.79 12.22 -4.10
C ILE A 194 -9.11 12.41 -2.73
N GLU A 195 -8.09 11.61 -2.42
CA GLU A 195 -7.32 11.72 -1.18
C GLU A 195 -6.56 13.05 -1.09
N ARG A 196 -6.01 13.54 -2.21
CA ARG A 196 -5.37 14.85 -2.26
C ARG A 196 -6.36 15.98 -2.05
N ALA A 197 -7.51 15.95 -2.74
CA ALA A 197 -8.57 16.93 -2.52
C ALA A 197 -9.06 16.90 -1.06
N PHE A 198 -9.15 15.71 -0.46
CA PHE A 198 -9.48 15.57 0.97
C PHE A 198 -8.47 16.32 1.86
N TYR A 199 -7.18 16.08 1.65
CA TYR A 199 -6.13 16.77 2.40
C TYR A 199 -6.19 18.29 2.20
N ASP A 200 -6.22 18.74 0.95
CA ASP A 200 -6.19 20.16 0.60
C ASP A 200 -7.44 20.90 1.13
N ASP A 201 -8.63 20.33 0.96
CA ASP A 201 -9.88 20.93 1.45
C ASP A 201 -9.89 21.04 2.98
N VAL A 202 -9.42 20.01 3.71
CA VAL A 202 -9.35 20.04 5.18
C VAL A 202 -8.38 21.13 5.64
N LYS A 203 -7.18 21.19 5.07
CA LYS A 203 -6.19 22.22 5.42
C LYS A 203 -6.66 23.63 5.08
N GLN A 204 -7.43 23.79 4.01
CA GLN A 204 -7.97 25.09 3.61
C GLN A 204 -9.14 25.54 4.50
N ILE A 205 -10.06 24.64 4.86
CA ILE A 205 -11.30 24.97 5.57
C ILE A 205 -11.08 25.06 7.08
N PHE A 206 -10.39 24.08 7.67
CA PHE A 206 -10.16 23.99 9.11
C PHE A 206 -8.80 24.53 9.55
N GLY A 207 -7.95 24.90 8.58
CA GLY A 207 -6.64 25.49 8.79
C GLY A 207 -5.48 24.49 8.73
N PRO A 208 -4.24 24.98 8.60
CA PRO A 208 -3.05 24.14 8.38
C PRO A 208 -2.75 23.17 9.54
N GLN A 209 -3.21 23.51 10.75
CA GLN A 209 -3.02 22.71 11.96
C GLN A 209 -4.09 21.62 12.15
N ALA A 210 -5.16 21.62 11.34
CA ALA A 210 -6.19 20.60 11.41
C ALA A 210 -5.58 19.22 11.12
N PHE A 211 -5.67 18.31 12.07
CA PHE A 211 -5.01 17.01 11.99
C PHE A 211 -5.77 16.05 11.07
N LEU A 212 -5.08 15.48 10.08
CA LEU A 212 -5.66 14.41 9.25
C LEU A 212 -5.26 13.05 9.81
N VAL A 213 -6.23 12.43 10.47
CA VAL A 213 -6.07 11.14 11.14
C VAL A 213 -6.71 10.02 10.33
N VAL A 214 -6.24 8.80 10.59
CA VAL A 214 -6.62 7.53 9.96
C VAL A 214 -5.95 7.30 8.59
N HIS A 215 -5.95 6.03 8.19
CA HIS A 215 -5.20 5.45 7.10
C HIS A 215 -6.04 5.27 5.83
N ALA A 216 -5.34 5.18 4.69
CA ALA A 216 -5.93 4.74 3.43
C ALA A 216 -5.84 3.22 3.22
N THR A 217 -5.18 2.51 4.14
CA THR A 217 -5.03 1.05 4.11
C THR A 217 -6.33 0.37 4.53
N TRP A 218 -6.70 -0.74 3.89
CA TRP A 218 -7.89 -1.52 4.27
C TRP A 218 -7.59 -2.85 4.98
N GLY A 219 -6.49 -3.53 4.63
CA GLY A 219 -5.98 -4.68 5.41
C GLY A 219 -6.12 -6.05 4.76
N PHE A 220 -6.74 -6.15 3.58
CA PHE A 220 -6.90 -7.43 2.87
C PHE A 220 -5.74 -7.71 1.91
N MET A 221 -4.57 -7.98 2.48
CA MET A 221 -3.37 -8.28 1.72
C MET A 221 -3.39 -9.68 1.07
N PRO A 222 -2.67 -9.88 -0.06
CA PRO A 222 -2.02 -8.83 -0.82
C PRO A 222 -3.00 -8.05 -1.70
N ILE A 223 -4.09 -8.65 -2.18
CA ILE A 223 -4.81 -8.15 -3.38
C ILE A 223 -5.98 -7.20 -3.08
N GLY A 224 -6.54 -7.19 -1.88
CA GLY A 224 -7.77 -6.44 -1.59
C GLY A 224 -7.65 -4.94 -1.83
N ASP A 225 -6.57 -4.32 -1.36
CA ASP A 225 -6.29 -2.91 -1.62
C ASP A 225 -5.98 -2.62 -3.10
N ALA A 226 -5.46 -3.57 -3.87
CA ALA A 226 -5.29 -3.42 -5.32
C ALA A 226 -6.62 -3.09 -5.98
N VAL A 227 -7.64 -3.93 -5.75
CA VAL A 227 -8.95 -3.80 -6.40
C VAL A 227 -9.76 -2.64 -5.81
N LYS A 228 -9.54 -2.32 -4.53
CA LYS A 228 -10.24 -1.24 -3.82
C LYS A 228 -9.78 0.14 -4.24
N ASN A 229 -8.46 0.39 -4.25
CA ASN A 229 -7.92 1.72 -4.48
C ASN A 229 -6.57 1.74 -5.23
N GLY A 230 -6.07 0.60 -5.70
CA GLY A 230 -4.81 0.51 -6.43
C GLY A 230 -3.59 0.76 -5.54
N TYR A 231 -3.66 0.41 -4.26
CA TYR A 231 -2.64 0.71 -3.24
C TYR A 231 -2.31 2.21 -3.13
N VAL A 232 -3.34 3.03 -3.02
CA VAL A 232 -3.22 4.50 -3.00
C VAL A 232 -2.38 5.06 -1.84
N TRP A 233 -1.94 4.24 -0.90
CA TRP A 233 -1.42 4.66 0.41
C TRP A 233 -0.27 5.67 0.33
N TRP A 234 0.68 5.47 -0.58
CA TRP A 234 1.79 6.41 -0.79
C TRP A 234 1.38 7.69 -1.50
N TRP A 235 0.22 7.72 -2.16
CA TRP A 235 -0.33 8.87 -2.87
C TRP A 235 -1.45 9.57 -2.10
N ALA A 236 -1.81 9.05 -0.92
CA ALA A 236 -2.82 9.60 -0.03
C ALA A 236 -2.15 10.48 1.04
N PRO A 237 -2.04 11.82 0.83
CA PRO A 237 -1.34 12.70 1.76
C PRO A 237 -1.97 12.67 3.15
N ARG A 238 -1.11 12.66 4.16
CA ARG A 238 -1.43 12.71 5.60
C ARG A 238 -0.36 13.52 6.32
N ASP A 239 -0.66 13.97 7.53
CA ASP A 239 0.32 14.70 8.36
C ASP A 239 1.43 13.77 8.89
N TYR A 240 1.08 12.51 9.13
CA TYR A 240 2.03 11.43 9.44
C TYR A 240 1.66 10.19 8.64
N GLY A 241 2.64 9.33 8.38
CA GLY A 241 2.40 8.01 7.81
C GLY A 241 1.45 7.22 8.72
N GLN A 242 0.41 6.62 8.14
CA GLN A 242 -0.67 5.97 8.88
C GLN A 242 -1.05 4.63 8.25
N THR A 243 -1.19 3.59 9.07
CA THR A 243 -1.71 2.26 8.69
C THR A 243 -2.71 1.76 9.72
N ASP A 244 -3.32 0.61 9.45
CA ASP A 244 -4.14 -0.13 10.42
C ASP A 244 -3.44 -1.39 11.00
N GLU A 245 -4.07 -1.98 12.00
CA GLU A 245 -3.91 -3.36 12.49
C GLU A 245 -2.50 -3.95 12.40
N PHE A 246 -2.29 -4.92 11.51
CA PHE A 246 -1.11 -5.78 11.43
C PHE A 246 -0.28 -5.51 10.17
N TRP A 247 -0.42 -4.32 9.57
CA TRP A 247 0.35 -3.94 8.41
C TRP A 247 1.88 -4.12 8.64
N PRO A 248 2.62 -4.67 7.66
CA PRO A 248 4.06 -4.89 7.80
C PRO A 248 4.84 -3.60 8.14
N LEU A 249 5.79 -3.70 9.08
CA LEU A 249 6.66 -2.58 9.47
C LEU A 249 7.39 -1.93 8.27
N PRO A 250 7.89 -2.67 7.26
CA PRO A 250 8.50 -2.05 6.08
C PRO A 250 7.59 -1.09 5.30
N ILE A 251 6.28 -1.33 5.30
CA ILE A 251 5.30 -0.43 4.68
C ILE A 251 5.14 0.81 5.57
N ARG A 252 4.95 0.62 6.86
CA ARG A 252 4.77 1.70 7.86
C ARG A 252 5.93 2.68 7.88
N THR A 253 7.16 2.18 7.91
CA THR A 253 8.37 3.02 7.92
C THR A 253 8.57 3.78 6.61
N SER A 254 8.11 3.23 5.48
CA SER A 254 8.12 3.94 4.19
C SER A 254 7.10 5.09 4.19
N LEU A 255 5.91 4.89 4.76
CA LEU A 255 4.87 5.93 4.82
C LEU A 255 5.31 7.08 5.72
N ALA A 256 6.02 6.81 6.82
CA ALA A 256 6.64 7.85 7.65
C ALA A 256 7.51 8.79 6.80
N LYS A 257 8.38 8.19 5.98
CA LYS A 257 9.32 8.90 5.10
C LYS A 257 8.60 9.64 3.97
N LYS A 258 7.54 9.05 3.41
CA LYS A 258 6.69 9.68 2.40
C LYS A 258 6.05 10.96 2.91
N MET A 259 5.48 10.92 4.12
CA MET A 259 4.79 12.05 4.73
C MET A 259 5.74 13.04 5.41
N GLY A 260 7.04 12.73 5.47
CA GLY A 260 8.06 13.58 6.09
C GLY A 260 7.99 13.62 7.62
N GLY A 261 7.22 12.73 8.24
CA GLY A 261 7.04 12.67 9.69
C GLY A 261 8.21 11.96 10.38
N PRO A 262 8.63 12.40 11.58
CA PRO A 262 9.63 11.69 12.40
C PRO A 262 9.08 10.38 12.98
N VAL A 263 7.77 10.22 12.99
CA VAL A 263 7.05 9.03 13.46
C VAL A 263 5.96 8.66 12.45
N TRP A 264 5.36 7.51 12.65
CA TRP A 264 4.15 7.05 11.96
C TRP A 264 3.16 6.48 12.98
N TYR A 265 1.89 6.38 12.60
CA TYR A 265 0.84 5.89 13.48
C TYR A 265 0.21 4.60 12.95
N ASN A 266 -0.03 3.66 13.85
CA ASN A 266 -0.83 2.48 13.60
C ASN A 266 -2.18 2.65 14.29
N GLN A 267 -3.27 2.73 13.53
CA GLN A 267 -4.56 2.45 14.13
C GLN A 267 -4.56 0.99 14.54
N PHE A 268 -4.84 0.68 15.80
CA PHE A 268 -4.77 -0.71 16.26
C PHE A 268 -5.94 -1.04 17.16
N TYR A 269 -6.52 -2.21 16.93
CA TYR A 269 -7.53 -2.80 17.77
C TYR A 269 -7.45 -4.32 17.80
N HIS A 270 -7.87 -4.89 18.93
CA HIS A 270 -7.98 -6.33 19.12
C HIS A 270 -8.89 -6.66 20.28
N ARG A 271 -9.73 -7.70 20.18
CA ARG A 271 -10.73 -8.05 21.23
C ARG A 271 -10.14 -8.26 22.64
N ASP A 272 -8.90 -8.72 22.69
CA ASP A 272 -8.11 -8.94 23.90
C ASP A 272 -7.05 -7.85 24.09
N VAL A 273 -6.62 -7.61 25.34
CA VAL A 273 -5.64 -6.56 25.67
C VAL A 273 -4.21 -6.94 25.31
N GLU A 274 -3.86 -8.23 25.36
CA GLU A 274 -2.50 -8.72 25.20
C GLU A 274 -1.85 -8.35 23.85
N PRO A 275 -2.58 -8.32 22.72
CA PRO A 275 -2.02 -7.81 21.46
C PRO A 275 -1.65 -6.32 21.50
N TYR A 276 -2.36 -5.48 22.25
CA TYR A 276 -1.96 -4.07 22.41
C TYR A 276 -0.62 -3.93 23.12
N TYR A 277 -0.37 -4.77 24.13
CA TYR A 277 0.93 -4.80 24.81
C TYR A 277 2.07 -5.13 23.84
N ARG A 278 1.85 -6.07 22.93
CA ARG A 278 2.87 -6.43 21.94
C ARG A 278 3.05 -5.33 20.90
N GLU A 279 1.93 -4.81 20.38
CA GLU A 279 1.97 -3.82 19.30
C GLU A 279 2.59 -2.50 19.74
N VAL A 280 2.26 -2.00 20.94
CA VAL A 280 2.78 -0.70 21.43
C VAL A 280 4.31 -0.68 21.49
N TRP A 281 4.93 -1.78 21.92
CA TRP A 281 6.39 -1.91 21.99
C TRP A 281 7.00 -2.22 20.62
N ARG A 282 6.34 -3.03 19.79
CA ARG A 282 6.76 -3.32 18.41
C ARG A 282 6.83 -2.04 17.58
N ASP A 283 5.79 -1.23 17.65
CA ASP A 283 5.69 0.04 16.93
C ASP A 283 6.73 1.03 17.45
N ALA A 284 6.86 1.19 18.78
CA ALA A 284 7.84 2.10 19.35
C ALA A 284 9.29 1.77 18.93
N ALA A 285 9.66 0.49 18.90
CA ALA A 285 10.98 0.03 18.45
C ALA A 285 11.24 0.33 16.95
N ALA A 286 10.18 0.44 16.16
CA ALA A 286 10.21 0.79 14.74
C ALA A 286 9.89 2.27 14.47
N GLY A 287 9.94 3.14 15.50
CA GLY A 287 9.71 4.58 15.39
C GLY A 287 8.22 4.98 15.23
N GLY A 288 7.29 4.06 15.46
CA GLY A 288 5.85 4.25 15.37
C GLY A 288 5.16 4.56 16.70
N ARG A 289 3.88 4.91 16.62
CA ARG A 289 2.97 5.13 17.75
C ARG A 289 1.63 4.44 17.48
N VAL A 290 0.92 4.05 18.53
CA VAL A 290 -0.40 3.45 18.39
C VAL A 290 -1.48 4.53 18.50
N ASN A 291 -2.34 4.61 17.50
CA ASN A 291 -3.66 5.22 17.56
C ASN A 291 -4.64 4.15 18.03
N PHE A 292 -5.03 4.17 19.31
CA PHE A 292 -5.87 3.13 19.89
C PHE A 292 -7.31 3.26 19.40
N LEU A 293 -7.82 2.24 18.70
CA LEU A 293 -9.25 2.10 18.44
C LEU A 293 -9.83 1.16 19.54
N PRO A 294 -10.55 1.70 20.55
CA PRO A 294 -10.84 0.98 21.78
C PRO A 294 -11.90 -0.11 21.59
N TYR A 295 -11.42 -1.32 21.32
CA TYR A 295 -12.20 -2.54 21.25
C TYR A 295 -11.39 -3.60 21.99
N PRO A 296 -11.61 -3.90 23.28
CA PRO A 296 -12.80 -3.60 24.08
C PRO A 296 -12.83 -2.15 24.59
N ARG A 297 -14.05 -1.67 24.90
CA ARG A 297 -14.27 -0.29 25.38
C ARG A 297 -13.52 0.06 26.66
N GLU A 298 -13.10 -0.92 27.47
CA GLU A 298 -12.42 -0.70 28.75
C GLU A 298 -10.89 -0.51 28.63
N LEU A 299 -10.34 -0.56 27.41
CA LEU A 299 -8.90 -0.45 27.15
C LEU A 299 -8.26 0.80 27.79
N TRP A 300 -8.97 1.93 27.84
CA TRP A 300 -8.50 3.18 28.44
C TRP A 300 -8.32 3.11 29.96
N ARG A 301 -8.85 2.09 30.64
CA ARG A 301 -8.61 1.83 32.07
C ARG A 301 -7.40 0.96 32.33
N ASP A 302 -6.77 0.41 31.30
CA ASP A 302 -5.60 -0.45 31.46
C ASP A 302 -4.37 0.37 31.88
N ARG A 303 -4.07 0.35 33.18
CA ARG A 303 -2.95 1.09 33.75
C ARG A 303 -1.59 0.61 33.23
N THR A 304 -1.49 -0.65 32.83
CA THR A 304 -0.24 -1.23 32.33
C THR A 304 0.07 -0.70 30.94
N LEU A 305 -0.93 -0.71 30.05
CA LEU A 305 -0.83 -0.14 28.72
C LEU A 305 -0.60 1.37 28.77
N MET A 306 -1.35 2.10 29.61
CA MET A 306 -1.17 3.55 29.77
C MET A 306 0.21 3.90 30.33
N ARG A 307 0.79 3.04 31.19
CA ARG A 307 2.18 3.20 31.65
C ARG A 307 3.17 2.98 30.52
N ALA A 308 2.96 1.96 29.68
CA ALA A 308 3.77 1.72 28.49
C ALA A 308 3.76 2.94 27.56
N GLU A 309 2.56 3.44 27.25
CA GLU A 309 2.35 4.60 26.40
C GLU A 309 3.05 5.85 26.96
N SER A 310 2.89 6.12 28.27
CA SER A 310 3.51 7.25 28.94
C SER A 310 5.03 7.23 28.82
N ARG A 311 5.63 6.04 28.90
CA ARG A 311 7.08 5.86 28.68
C ARG A 311 7.43 6.13 27.22
N ILE A 312 6.70 5.58 26.27
CA ILE A 312 6.95 5.76 24.84
C ILE A 312 6.82 7.23 24.41
N ARG A 313 5.93 8.02 25.01
CA ARG A 313 5.82 9.47 24.77
C ARG A 313 7.12 10.22 25.03
N LEU A 314 7.99 9.74 25.93
CA LEU A 314 9.30 10.37 26.18
C LEU A 314 10.16 10.40 24.92
N LEU A 315 9.99 9.43 24.01
CA LEU A 315 10.71 9.41 22.74
C LEU A 315 10.35 10.62 21.85
N ASN A 316 9.19 11.26 22.03
CA ASN A 316 8.78 12.44 21.23
C ASN A 316 9.67 13.67 21.50
N TYR A 317 10.39 13.73 22.62
CA TYR A 317 11.32 14.83 22.90
C TYR A 317 12.60 14.75 22.07
N VAL A 318 12.96 13.54 21.63
CA VAL A 318 14.25 13.23 20.98
C VAL A 318 14.06 12.77 19.52
N SER A 319 12.95 12.10 19.19
CA SER A 319 12.68 11.56 17.85
C SER A 319 12.29 12.68 16.88
N ARG A 320 13.28 13.30 16.24
CA ARG A 320 13.08 14.40 15.28
C ARG A 320 13.19 13.98 13.82
N THR A 321 13.59 12.74 13.56
CA THR A 321 13.72 12.16 12.22
C THR A 321 13.20 10.72 12.20
N PRO A 322 12.83 10.16 11.03
CA PRO A 322 12.29 8.80 10.98
C PRO A 322 13.35 7.74 11.28
N LEU A 323 12.89 6.51 11.51
CA LEU A 323 13.72 5.31 11.63
C LEU A 323 14.63 5.15 10.41
N ASP A 324 15.92 4.89 10.63
CA ASP A 324 16.88 4.57 9.57
C ASP A 324 16.62 3.16 9.03
N CYS A 325 16.28 3.10 7.74
CA CYS A 325 16.12 1.88 6.97
C CYS A 325 17.11 1.90 5.79
N PRO A 326 18.26 1.22 5.88
CA PRO A 326 19.31 1.30 4.86
C PRO A 326 18.95 0.67 3.51
N VAL A 327 17.86 -0.09 3.42
CA VAL A 327 17.41 -0.75 2.18
C VAL A 327 16.07 -0.19 1.70
N ALA A 328 16.00 0.18 0.43
CA ALA A 328 14.74 0.38 -0.29
C ALA A 328 14.37 -0.89 -1.05
N VAL A 329 13.31 -1.57 -0.67
CA VAL A 329 12.68 -2.64 -1.46
C VAL A 329 11.60 -2.00 -2.33
N VAL A 330 11.90 -1.86 -3.61
CA VAL A 330 11.02 -1.22 -4.59
C VAL A 330 10.33 -2.31 -5.42
N PHE A 331 9.01 -2.42 -5.34
CA PHE A 331 8.26 -3.39 -6.15
C PHE A 331 7.71 -2.72 -7.42
N GLY A 332 7.68 -3.46 -8.52
CA GLY A 332 7.02 -3.05 -9.76
C GLY A 332 5.52 -2.93 -9.54
N HIS A 333 5.03 -1.70 -9.40
CA HIS A 333 3.65 -1.43 -9.03
C HIS A 333 2.68 -1.88 -10.12
N ALA A 334 3.05 -1.71 -11.40
CA ALA A 334 2.24 -2.19 -12.51
C ALA A 334 2.13 -3.74 -12.50
N ALA A 335 3.25 -4.43 -12.24
CA ALA A 335 3.28 -5.88 -12.11
C ALA A 335 2.44 -6.38 -10.93
N ALA A 336 2.50 -5.70 -9.78
CA ALA A 336 1.73 -6.02 -8.59
C ALA A 336 0.22 -5.83 -8.77
N LEU A 337 -0.21 -4.94 -9.68
CA LEU A 337 -1.63 -4.68 -9.97
C LEU A 337 -2.21 -5.52 -11.11
N ASN A 338 -1.36 -6.15 -11.95
CA ASN A 338 -1.81 -6.87 -13.14
C ASN A 338 -2.01 -8.38 -12.90
N TRP A 339 -3.26 -8.81 -12.77
CA TRP A 339 -3.63 -10.21 -12.51
C TRP A 339 -3.43 -11.19 -13.68
N VAL A 340 -3.00 -10.71 -14.84
CA VAL A 340 -2.61 -11.54 -15.98
C VAL A 340 -1.14 -11.94 -15.88
N GLY A 341 -0.33 -11.11 -15.21
CA GLY A 341 1.08 -11.36 -14.97
C GLY A 341 1.35 -12.27 -13.77
N PRO A 342 2.57 -12.82 -13.66
CA PRO A 342 2.93 -13.75 -12.60
C PRO A 342 3.19 -13.09 -11.24
N HIS A 343 3.24 -11.76 -11.18
CA HIS A 343 3.64 -10.99 -9.99
C HIS A 343 2.48 -10.26 -9.31
N PHE A 344 1.24 -10.60 -9.65
CA PHE A 344 0.05 -9.97 -9.07
C PHE A 344 0.02 -10.15 -7.55
N GLY A 345 -0.07 -9.03 -6.82
CA GLY A 345 -0.03 -8.99 -5.35
C GLY A 345 1.37 -9.13 -4.73
N ASP A 346 2.44 -9.25 -5.51
CA ASP A 346 3.80 -9.26 -4.96
C ASP A 346 4.28 -7.82 -4.67
N LEU A 347 4.15 -7.40 -3.41
CA LEU A 347 4.64 -6.10 -2.92
C LEU A 347 6.07 -6.16 -2.38
N GLY A 348 6.75 -7.32 -2.44
CA GLY A 348 8.08 -7.51 -1.85
C GLY A 348 8.12 -7.47 -0.32
N VAL A 349 6.98 -7.62 0.35
CA VAL A 349 6.88 -7.60 1.82
C VAL A 349 7.67 -8.75 2.44
N ASP A 350 7.56 -9.95 1.89
CA ASP A 350 8.29 -11.13 2.33
C ASP A 350 9.81 -10.92 2.27
N PHE A 351 10.28 -10.28 1.19
CA PHE A 351 11.68 -9.91 1.01
C PHE A 351 12.14 -8.93 2.10
N ALA A 352 11.36 -7.89 2.33
CA ALA A 352 11.67 -6.89 3.35
C ALA A 352 11.62 -7.48 4.76
N GLU A 353 10.62 -8.29 5.10
CA GLU A 353 10.53 -8.97 6.39
C GLU A 353 11.71 -9.93 6.63
N GLN A 354 12.17 -10.63 5.59
CA GLN A 354 13.36 -11.47 5.67
C GLN A 354 14.61 -10.63 5.95
N LEU A 355 14.76 -9.46 5.32
CA LEU A 355 15.84 -8.53 5.66
C LEU A 355 15.79 -8.10 7.14
N TRP A 356 14.59 -7.77 7.65
CA TRP A 356 14.42 -7.40 9.06
C TRP A 356 14.81 -8.55 10.00
N LYS A 357 14.48 -9.80 9.68
CA LYS A 357 14.92 -10.99 10.43
C LYS A 357 16.43 -11.17 10.41
N LEU A 358 17.09 -10.76 9.32
CA LEU A 358 18.55 -10.75 9.17
C LEU A 358 19.21 -9.50 9.79
N GLY A 359 18.46 -8.65 10.50
CA GLY A 359 18.96 -7.45 11.16
C GLY A 359 19.13 -6.23 10.23
N SER A 360 18.66 -6.31 8.98
CA SER A 360 18.71 -5.22 8.01
C SER A 360 17.34 -4.59 7.83
N ARG A 361 17.15 -3.37 8.32
CA ARG A 361 15.87 -2.66 8.15
C ARG A 361 15.69 -2.21 6.71
N ALA A 362 14.46 -2.38 6.23
CA ALA A 362 14.07 -2.08 4.87
C ALA A 362 12.71 -1.37 4.83
N ASP A 363 12.55 -0.48 3.85
CA ASP A 363 11.27 0.10 3.46
C ASP A 363 10.70 -0.62 2.24
N VAL A 364 9.38 -0.73 2.14
CA VAL A 364 8.65 -1.19 0.93
C VAL A 364 8.06 0.01 0.21
N ILE A 365 8.38 0.17 -1.07
CA ILE A 365 8.04 1.36 -1.87
C ILE A 365 7.53 0.93 -3.25
N PRO A 366 6.41 1.45 -3.77
CA PRO A 366 5.99 1.16 -5.14
C PRO A 366 6.87 1.92 -6.14
N SER A 367 7.13 1.32 -7.30
CA SER A 367 7.85 1.96 -8.40
C SER A 367 7.24 3.29 -8.88
N THR A 368 5.94 3.50 -8.69
CA THR A 368 5.27 4.78 -8.99
C THR A 368 5.79 5.97 -8.18
N GLU A 369 6.53 5.74 -7.09
CA GLU A 369 7.23 6.81 -6.37
C GLU A 369 8.43 7.37 -7.15
N VAL A 370 8.95 6.63 -8.13
CA VAL A 370 9.91 7.16 -9.12
C VAL A 370 9.22 8.18 -10.01
N GLU A 371 8.04 7.85 -10.53
CA GLU A 371 7.25 8.76 -11.38
C GLU A 371 6.81 10.01 -10.64
N SER A 372 6.40 9.86 -9.37
CA SER A 372 6.02 11.01 -8.54
C SER A 372 7.21 11.88 -8.12
N GLY A 373 8.44 11.45 -8.41
CA GLY A 373 9.68 12.12 -8.01
C GLY A 373 10.00 12.05 -6.50
N ALA A 374 9.26 11.23 -5.75
CA ALA A 374 9.48 11.09 -4.31
C ALA A 374 10.67 10.15 -4.02
N LEU A 375 10.79 9.06 -4.76
CA LEU A 375 11.98 8.22 -4.79
C LEU A 375 12.94 8.76 -5.85
N LYS A 376 14.09 9.29 -5.42
CA LYS A 376 14.99 10.06 -6.29
C LYS A 376 16.45 9.87 -5.89
N ILE A 377 17.37 10.23 -6.79
CA ILE A 377 18.78 10.37 -6.44
C ILE A 377 18.99 11.80 -5.93
N SER A 378 19.41 11.95 -4.68
CA SER A 378 19.71 13.24 -4.08
C SER A 378 21.03 13.82 -4.61
N GLU A 379 21.24 15.12 -4.39
CA GLU A 379 22.42 15.85 -4.88
C GLU A 379 23.75 15.27 -4.38
N ASP A 380 23.74 14.67 -3.19
CA ASP A 380 24.89 13.99 -2.60
C ASP A 380 25.12 12.57 -3.15
N GLY A 381 24.34 12.16 -4.16
CA GLY A 381 24.55 10.96 -4.95
C GLY A 381 23.96 9.68 -4.37
N TRP A 382 23.05 9.76 -3.41
CA TRP A 382 22.34 8.61 -2.84
C TRP A 382 20.93 8.49 -3.40
N VAL A 383 20.41 7.28 -3.56
CA VAL A 383 18.96 7.12 -3.67
C VAL A 383 18.33 7.49 -2.33
N SER A 384 17.26 8.27 -2.38
CA SER A 384 16.61 8.88 -1.22
C SER A 384 15.09 8.89 -1.35
N TYR A 385 14.42 8.86 -0.20
CA TYR A 385 12.96 8.95 -0.07
C TYR A 385 12.62 9.70 1.22
N GLY A 386 12.05 10.90 1.09
CA GLY A 386 12.02 11.84 2.20
C GLY A 386 13.44 12.16 2.69
N ALA A 387 13.65 12.08 4.01
CA ALA A 387 14.96 12.26 4.63
C ALA A 387 15.87 11.01 4.58
N GLN A 388 15.34 9.84 4.22
CA GLN A 388 16.09 8.58 4.19
C GLN A 388 17.05 8.55 3.00
N ARG A 389 18.29 8.11 3.25
CA ARG A 389 19.27 7.74 2.23
C ARG A 389 19.46 6.24 2.24
N TYR A 390 19.44 5.60 1.07
CA TYR A 390 19.52 4.14 0.98
C TYR A 390 20.92 3.68 0.57
N ARG A 391 21.44 2.71 1.30
CA ARG A 391 22.70 2.03 0.95
C ARG A 391 22.50 0.98 -0.12
N ALA A 392 21.34 0.32 -0.10
CA ALA A 392 20.94 -0.63 -1.11
C ALA A 392 19.53 -0.33 -1.63
N LEU A 393 19.33 -0.51 -2.93
CA LEU A 393 18.04 -0.50 -3.59
C LEU A 393 17.83 -1.90 -4.18
N VAL A 394 16.76 -2.57 -3.80
CA VAL A 394 16.33 -3.84 -4.38
C VAL A 394 15.08 -3.59 -5.20
N PHE A 395 15.18 -3.63 -6.53
CA PHE A 395 14.05 -3.47 -7.41
C PHE A 395 13.50 -4.85 -7.80
N LEU A 396 12.22 -5.09 -7.55
CA LEU A 396 11.56 -6.38 -7.74
C LEU A 396 10.53 -6.28 -8.88
N ASN A 397 10.56 -7.27 -9.77
CA ASN A 397 9.52 -7.54 -10.77
C ASN A 397 9.21 -6.33 -11.68
N PRO A 398 10.16 -5.87 -12.51
CA PRO A 398 10.00 -4.66 -13.35
C PRO A 398 9.09 -4.85 -14.58
N GLU A 399 8.28 -5.90 -14.59
CA GLU A 399 7.34 -6.20 -15.67
C GLU A 399 6.34 -5.03 -15.81
N TYR A 400 6.09 -4.60 -17.06
CA TYR A 400 5.22 -3.47 -17.40
C TYR A 400 5.70 -2.07 -16.97
N GLU A 401 6.82 -1.93 -16.27
CA GLU A 401 7.33 -0.63 -15.85
C GLU A 401 7.72 0.24 -17.07
N PRO A 402 7.45 1.56 -17.03
CA PRO A 402 7.79 2.47 -18.12
C PRO A 402 9.30 2.66 -18.25
N ASP A 403 9.76 3.11 -19.42
CA ASP A 403 11.19 3.33 -19.69
C ASP A 403 11.83 4.33 -18.71
N ALA A 404 11.07 5.32 -18.24
CA ALA A 404 11.52 6.28 -17.22
C ALA A 404 11.95 5.60 -15.91
N THR A 405 11.31 4.48 -15.52
CA THR A 405 11.73 3.68 -14.36
C THR A 405 13.11 3.07 -14.60
N PHE A 406 13.40 2.59 -15.81
CA PHE A 406 14.73 2.05 -16.14
C PHE A 406 15.79 3.14 -16.26
N ASP A 407 15.44 4.33 -16.72
CA ASP A 407 16.34 5.49 -16.69
C ASP A 407 16.73 5.85 -15.27
N PHE A 408 15.79 5.81 -14.33
CA PHE A 408 16.08 5.92 -12.90
C PHE A 408 17.01 4.79 -12.43
N LEU A 409 16.73 3.53 -12.77
CA LEU A 409 17.55 2.39 -12.35
C LEU A 409 18.99 2.46 -12.86
N ARG A 410 19.21 2.89 -14.11
CA ARG A 410 20.57 3.10 -14.65
C ARG A 410 21.32 4.19 -13.89
N ARG A 411 20.64 5.28 -13.55
CA ARG A 411 21.24 6.34 -12.72
C ARG A 411 21.51 5.85 -11.29
N ALA A 412 20.60 5.04 -10.73
CA ALA A 412 20.78 4.47 -9.40
C ALA A 412 21.98 3.51 -9.35
N ALA A 413 22.18 2.69 -10.39
CA ALA A 413 23.35 1.81 -10.53
C ALA A 413 24.68 2.57 -10.62
N ALA A 414 24.65 3.82 -11.11
CA ALA A 414 25.80 4.72 -11.18
C ALA A 414 25.96 5.61 -9.93
N SER A 415 25.05 5.49 -8.95
CA SER A 415 25.03 6.30 -7.73
C SER A 415 25.86 5.65 -6.62
N LYS A 416 25.83 6.25 -5.41
CA LYS A 416 26.44 5.66 -4.21
C LYS A 416 25.63 4.48 -3.64
N THR A 417 24.37 4.33 -4.06
CA THR A 417 23.49 3.23 -3.64
C THR A 417 23.77 1.98 -4.47
N MET A 418 23.95 0.83 -3.81
CA MET A 418 24.07 -0.46 -4.49
C MET A 418 22.72 -0.91 -5.04
N LEU A 419 22.64 -1.21 -6.33
CA LEU A 419 21.43 -1.70 -6.97
C LEU A 419 21.42 -3.24 -7.08
N PHE A 420 20.32 -3.85 -6.63
CA PHE A 420 19.95 -5.24 -6.86
C PHE A 420 18.67 -5.26 -7.70
N LEU A 421 18.63 -6.04 -8.78
CA LEU A 421 17.47 -6.12 -9.67
C LEU A 421 16.99 -7.57 -9.81
N ARG A 422 15.76 -7.85 -9.35
CA ARG A 422 15.10 -9.15 -9.47
C ARG A 422 14.00 -9.10 -10.53
N GLY A 423 14.02 -10.05 -11.44
CA GLY A 423 13.01 -10.18 -12.50
C GLY A 423 13.44 -9.55 -13.81
N ARG A 424 12.51 -9.49 -14.76
CA ARG A 424 12.72 -9.01 -16.13
C ARG A 424 11.49 -8.25 -16.60
N ARG A 425 11.65 -7.44 -17.65
CA ARG A 425 10.51 -6.85 -18.37
C ARG A 425 10.42 -7.50 -19.74
N ASN A 426 9.36 -8.27 -19.96
CA ASN A 426 9.02 -8.88 -21.24
C ASN A 426 8.01 -8.04 -22.02
N PHE A 427 7.18 -7.25 -21.32
CA PHE A 427 6.17 -6.37 -21.90
C PHE A 427 6.24 -4.97 -21.30
N SER A 428 5.94 -3.96 -22.11
CA SER A 428 5.74 -2.59 -21.65
C SER A 428 4.39 -2.42 -20.95
N PHE A 429 4.16 -1.24 -20.37
CA PHE A 429 2.87 -0.85 -19.79
C PHE A 429 1.70 -1.03 -20.78
N ASP A 430 1.92 -0.68 -22.05
CA ASP A 430 0.94 -0.82 -23.14
C ASP A 430 0.90 -2.23 -23.75
N GLY A 431 1.48 -3.22 -23.08
CA GLY A 431 1.44 -4.63 -23.49
C GLY A 431 2.27 -4.97 -24.72
N ARG A 432 3.14 -4.07 -25.19
CA ARG A 432 4.04 -4.37 -26.32
C ARG A 432 5.21 -5.22 -25.82
N PRO A 433 5.71 -6.18 -26.60
CA PRO A 433 6.99 -6.84 -26.29
C PRO A 433 8.06 -5.78 -26.04
N ALA A 434 8.76 -5.91 -24.93
CA ALA A 434 9.81 -4.99 -24.51
C ALA A 434 11.13 -5.75 -24.47
N ASP A 435 12.18 -5.11 -24.99
CA ASP A 435 13.54 -5.58 -24.72
C ASP A 435 13.76 -5.48 -23.21
N ASN A 436 14.20 -6.57 -22.59
CA ASN A 436 14.57 -6.59 -21.18
C ASN A 436 15.82 -5.72 -21.00
N PRO A 437 15.67 -4.45 -20.60
CA PRO A 437 16.76 -3.50 -20.73
C PRO A 437 17.80 -3.86 -19.68
N ARG A 438 19.04 -4.11 -20.12
CA ARG A 438 20.14 -4.30 -19.17
C ARG A 438 20.28 -3.03 -18.33
N VAL A 439 20.49 -3.21 -17.03
CA VAL A 439 20.91 -2.16 -16.11
C VAL A 439 22.35 -2.48 -15.72
N PRO A 440 23.35 -1.95 -16.45
CA PRO A 440 24.76 -2.20 -16.12
C PRO A 440 25.06 -1.77 -14.68
N GLY A 441 25.81 -2.58 -13.95
CA GLY A 441 26.15 -2.32 -12.54
C GLY A 441 25.13 -2.84 -11.53
N ALA A 442 23.95 -3.30 -11.95
CA ALA A 442 23.03 -4.00 -11.04
C ALA A 442 23.60 -5.38 -10.65
N SER A 443 23.55 -5.70 -9.37
CA SER A 443 23.90 -7.04 -8.84
C SER A 443 22.93 -8.10 -9.38
N VAL A 444 23.48 -9.28 -9.71
CA VAL A 444 22.75 -10.42 -10.30
C VAL A 444 22.16 -11.40 -9.28
N ASP A 445 22.49 -11.26 -8.00
CA ASP A 445 21.93 -12.05 -6.88
C ASP A 445 21.14 -11.14 -5.93
N PRO A 446 19.86 -10.85 -6.26
CA PRO A 446 18.99 -10.01 -5.46
C PRO A 446 18.25 -10.86 -4.40
N SER A 447 18.99 -11.60 -3.56
CA SER A 447 18.43 -12.32 -2.40
C SER A 447 18.54 -11.50 -1.10
N PRO A 448 17.63 -11.68 -0.12
CA PRO A 448 17.72 -10.98 1.16
C PRO A 448 19.07 -11.21 1.87
N GLU A 449 19.58 -12.45 1.83
CA GLU A 449 20.85 -12.85 2.45
C GLU A 449 22.02 -12.12 1.80
N ARG A 450 22.02 -11.99 0.47
CA ARG A 450 23.08 -11.28 -0.25
C ARG A 450 23.08 -9.78 0.05
N VAL A 451 21.90 -9.18 0.14
CA VAL A 451 21.74 -7.75 0.50
C VAL A 451 22.18 -7.51 1.94
N ALA A 452 21.77 -8.37 2.88
CA ALA A 452 22.20 -8.30 4.28
C ALA A 452 23.72 -8.46 4.41
N GLN A 453 24.33 -9.40 3.67
CA GLN A 453 25.79 -9.57 3.64
C GLN A 453 26.52 -8.32 3.11
N PHE A 454 25.97 -7.67 2.07
CA PHE A 454 26.52 -6.42 1.56
C PHE A 454 26.51 -5.33 2.64
N LEU A 455 25.41 -5.19 3.37
CA LEU A 455 25.30 -4.22 4.45
C LEU A 455 26.22 -4.51 5.64
N TYR A 456 26.36 -5.79 6.01
CA TYR A 456 27.25 -6.21 7.08
C TYR A 456 28.69 -5.77 6.80
N ASN A 457 29.18 -5.96 5.57
CA ASN A 457 30.51 -5.53 5.16
C ASN A 457 30.70 -4.00 5.16
N TRP A 458 29.60 -3.26 5.16
CA TRP A 458 29.59 -1.79 5.18
C TRP A 458 29.65 -1.23 6.61
N HIS A 459 29.30 -2.05 7.61
CA HIS A 459 29.40 -1.69 9.01
C HIS A 459 30.72 -2.21 9.61
N SER A 460 31.42 -1.39 10.40
CA SER A 460 32.48 -1.93 11.26
C SER A 460 31.83 -2.89 12.28
N PRO A 461 32.42 -4.07 12.53
CA PRO A 461 31.86 -5.04 13.46
C PRO A 461 31.91 -4.46 14.87
N ARG A 462 30.81 -3.82 15.28
CA ARG A 462 30.60 -3.36 16.64
C ARG A 462 29.50 -4.21 17.22
N GLU A 463 29.69 -4.62 18.46
CA GLU A 463 28.63 -5.31 19.21
C GLU A 463 27.52 -4.31 19.49
N TRP A 464 26.34 -4.59 18.94
CA TRP A 464 25.12 -3.83 19.18
C TRP A 464 24.03 -4.77 19.69
N PRO A 465 23.20 -4.32 20.63
CA PRO A 465 21.96 -5.01 20.94
C PRO A 465 21.15 -5.21 19.66
N ALA A 466 20.60 -6.41 19.48
CA ALA A 466 19.83 -6.77 18.28
C ALA A 466 18.61 -5.86 18.06
N ASP A 467 18.10 -5.25 19.12
CA ASP A 467 16.95 -4.35 19.12
C ASP A 467 17.33 -2.87 19.13
N LEU A 468 18.61 -2.53 19.04
CA LEU A 468 19.05 -1.14 18.92
C LEU A 468 18.54 -0.53 17.62
N ALA A 469 17.88 0.62 17.73
CA ALA A 469 17.37 1.38 16.60
C ALA A 469 18.16 2.67 16.39
N TRP A 470 18.33 3.03 15.12
CA TRP A 470 18.83 4.34 14.72
C TRP A 470 17.74 5.13 14.00
N LEU A 471 17.70 6.43 14.25
CA LEU A 471 17.01 7.38 13.39
C LEU A 471 17.97 7.91 12.33
N THR A 472 17.43 8.48 11.25
CA THR A 472 18.25 8.99 10.12
C THR A 472 19.24 10.10 10.49
N ASP A 473 19.06 10.75 11.65
CA ASP A 473 20.01 11.73 12.19
C ASP A 473 21.05 11.16 13.17
N GLY A 474 21.11 9.82 13.31
CA GLY A 474 22.06 9.13 14.18
C GLY A 474 21.61 8.96 15.63
N THR A 475 20.41 9.43 16.00
CA THR A 475 19.81 9.16 17.31
C THR A 475 19.67 7.66 17.54
N CYS A 476 20.10 7.16 18.69
CA CYS A 476 19.99 5.76 19.08
C CYS A 476 18.80 5.56 20.02
N ILE A 477 18.01 4.50 19.81
CA ILE A 477 16.79 4.19 20.58
C ILE A 477 16.76 2.72 20.98
N LEU A 478 16.39 2.46 22.23
CA LEU A 478 15.95 1.16 22.75
C LEU A 478 14.50 1.30 23.26
N ALA A 479 13.64 0.36 22.88
CA ALA A 479 12.26 0.26 23.34
C ALA A 479 11.95 -1.21 23.64
N ARG A 480 11.75 -1.55 24.92
CA ARG A 480 11.59 -2.92 25.42
C ARG A 480 10.41 -3.04 26.36
N GLY A 481 9.50 -3.96 26.07
CA GLY A 481 8.41 -4.34 26.97
C GLY A 481 7.73 -5.63 26.53
N ALA A 482 8.49 -6.51 25.88
CA ALA A 482 8.00 -7.78 25.41
C ALA A 482 7.76 -8.78 26.56
N ARG A 483 8.51 -8.66 27.67
CA ARG A 483 8.35 -9.53 28.86
C ARG A 483 7.45 -8.88 29.91
N ASN A 484 7.60 -7.58 30.14
CA ASN A 484 6.75 -6.77 31.00
C ASN A 484 6.07 -5.69 30.14
N PRO A 485 4.74 -5.73 29.99
CA PRO A 485 4.01 -4.74 29.20
C PRO A 485 4.17 -3.30 29.69
N ALA A 486 4.46 -3.07 30.97
CA ALA A 486 4.78 -1.73 31.48
C ALA A 486 6.20 -1.26 31.10
N GLY A 487 7.04 -2.14 30.56
CA GLY A 487 8.39 -1.93 30.07
C GLY A 487 9.43 -2.76 30.80
N ASP A 488 10.38 -3.30 30.04
CA ASP A 488 11.45 -4.19 30.49
C ASP A 488 12.69 -3.42 30.97
N PRO A 489 13.49 -3.99 31.90
CA PRO A 489 14.79 -3.42 32.24
C PRO A 489 15.71 -3.31 31.01
N ILE A 490 16.44 -2.19 30.94
CA ILE A 490 17.53 -1.94 30.01
C ILE A 490 18.80 -1.84 30.87
N ASP A 491 19.76 -2.74 30.64
CA ASP A 491 21.11 -2.69 31.20
C ASP A 491 22.05 -3.10 30.07
N GLU A 492 22.54 -2.10 29.34
CA GLU A 492 23.17 -2.32 28.03
C GLU A 492 24.39 -1.41 27.83
N SER A 493 25.33 -1.90 27.04
CA SER A 493 26.42 -1.11 26.47
C SER A 493 26.42 -1.22 24.95
N PHE A 494 26.42 -0.09 24.25
CA PHE A 494 26.42 -0.05 22.79
C PHE A 494 27.15 1.18 22.27
N TYR A 495 27.30 1.31 20.95
CA TYR A 495 27.86 2.52 20.35
C TYR A 495 26.77 3.37 19.72
N CYS A 496 26.78 4.66 20.05
CA CYS A 496 26.03 5.68 19.34
C CYS A 496 27.01 6.59 18.59
N GLY A 497 27.03 6.49 17.26
CA GLY A 497 28.13 7.04 16.46
C GLY A 497 29.47 6.45 16.91
N PRO A 498 30.54 7.24 17.11
CA PRO A 498 31.83 6.74 17.60
C PRO A 498 31.87 6.47 19.11
N THR A 499 30.86 6.90 19.88
CA THR A 499 30.92 6.94 21.34
C THR A 499 30.25 5.71 21.95
N LYS A 500 30.95 5.06 22.90
CA LYS A 500 30.36 4.00 23.72
C LYS A 500 29.41 4.61 24.75
N VAL A 501 28.20 4.06 24.80
CA VAL A 501 27.12 4.40 25.73
C VAL A 501 26.89 3.19 26.63
N SER A 502 26.81 3.41 27.94
CA SER A 502 26.34 2.44 28.93
C SER A 502 25.12 3.01 29.63
N VAL A 503 24.06 2.21 29.78
CA VAL A 503 22.78 2.71 30.30
C VAL A 503 22.10 1.68 31.19
N LYS A 504 21.49 2.18 32.28
CA LYS A 504 20.49 1.48 33.08
C LYS A 504 19.19 2.28 33.09
N ALA A 505 18.13 1.72 32.52
CA ALA A 505 16.81 2.34 32.41
C ALA A 505 15.71 1.26 32.40
N VAL A 506 14.45 1.64 32.21
CA VAL A 506 13.35 0.68 32.03
C VAL A 506 12.45 1.14 30.88
N GLY A 507 12.04 0.25 29.99
CA GLY A 507 11.07 0.54 28.94
C GLY A 507 11.71 1.22 27.73
N VAL A 508 12.00 2.51 27.83
CA VAL A 508 12.61 3.29 26.73
C VAL A 508 13.88 4.00 27.14
N PHE A 509 14.81 4.10 26.20
CA PHE A 509 15.98 4.95 26.27
C PHE A 509 16.32 5.46 24.86
N ALA A 510 16.62 6.75 24.75
CA ALA A 510 17.06 7.38 23.52
C ALA A 510 18.14 8.42 23.81
N ILE A 511 19.16 8.44 22.96
CA ILE A 511 20.28 9.36 23.08
C ILE A 511 20.73 9.82 21.69
N LYS A 512 20.99 11.12 21.56
CA LYS A 512 21.69 11.70 20.42
C LYS A 512 22.98 12.33 20.89
N LEU A 513 24.05 12.00 20.19
CA LEU A 513 25.39 12.52 20.44
C LEU A 513 25.88 13.26 19.20
N SER A 514 26.63 14.34 19.42
CA SER A 514 27.34 15.02 18.35
C SER A 514 28.45 14.12 17.77
N PRO A 515 29.03 14.45 16.61
CA PRO A 515 30.17 13.71 16.07
C PRO A 515 31.39 13.65 17.00
N SER A 516 31.55 14.63 17.90
CA SER A 516 32.61 14.64 18.93
C SER A 516 32.24 13.85 20.20
N GLY A 517 31.03 13.30 20.27
CA GLY A 517 30.53 12.51 21.39
C GLY A 517 29.93 13.32 22.53
N GLU A 518 29.58 14.58 22.29
CA GLU A 518 28.88 15.42 23.28
C GLU A 518 27.38 15.14 23.27
N LEU A 519 26.74 15.23 24.44
CA LEU A 519 25.30 14.99 24.57
C LEU A 519 24.50 16.12 23.92
N GLU A 520 23.69 15.78 22.92
CA GLU A 520 22.75 16.74 22.30
C GLU A 520 21.33 16.59 22.85
N SER A 521 20.87 15.35 23.05
CA SER A 521 19.57 15.09 23.64
C SER A 521 19.49 13.70 24.27
N LEU A 522 18.67 13.57 25.30
CA LEU A 522 18.45 12.36 26.08
C LEU A 522 16.98 12.25 26.47
N ALA A 523 16.40 11.06 26.33
CA ALA A 523 15.11 10.72 26.91
C ALA A 523 15.12 9.26 27.36
N GLY A 524 14.45 8.96 28.45
CA GLY A 524 14.30 7.59 28.92
C GLY A 524 13.46 7.53 30.18
N SER A 525 12.86 6.37 30.43
CA SER A 525 12.06 6.15 31.63
C SER A 525 12.84 5.42 32.70
N GLU A 526 12.70 5.88 33.94
CA GLU A 526 13.35 5.28 35.12
C GLU A 526 14.86 5.06 34.90
N ILE A 527 15.51 6.08 34.32
CA ILE A 527 16.96 6.11 34.16
C ILE A 527 17.59 6.06 35.56
N LYS A 528 18.50 5.11 35.76
CA LYS A 528 19.33 4.99 36.95
C LYS A 528 20.76 5.41 36.69
N GLN A 529 21.27 5.10 35.49
CA GLN A 529 22.65 5.38 35.10
C GLN A 529 22.74 5.61 33.59
N VAL A 530 23.53 6.60 33.16
CA VAL A 530 23.96 6.78 31.77
C VAL A 530 25.41 7.24 31.76
N GLU A 531 26.24 6.59 30.96
CA GLU A 531 27.59 7.03 30.65
C GLU A 531 27.76 7.10 29.13
N ALA A 532 28.18 8.25 28.61
CA ALA A 532 28.40 8.46 27.18
C ALA A 532 29.55 9.43 26.98
N GLY A 533 30.74 8.92 26.64
CA GLY A 533 31.95 9.74 26.52
C GLY A 533 32.28 10.46 27.83
N LYS A 534 32.19 11.79 27.85
CA LYS A 534 32.39 12.62 29.06
C LYS A 534 31.12 12.82 29.89
N PHE A 535 29.95 12.55 29.32
CA PHE A 535 28.68 12.69 30.03
C PHE A 535 28.47 11.50 30.96
N ARG A 536 28.07 11.79 32.21
CA ARG A 536 27.70 10.80 33.23
C ARG A 536 26.48 11.31 33.99
N LEU A 537 25.50 10.43 34.19
CA LEU A 537 24.30 10.67 34.98
C LEU A 537 24.04 9.44 35.86
N GLU A 538 23.81 9.68 37.15
CA GLU A 538 23.37 8.68 38.14
C GLU A 538 22.25 9.32 38.97
N LEU A 539 21.12 8.62 39.12
CA LEU A 539 19.88 9.15 39.72
C LEU A 539 19.42 8.34 40.94
#